data_AF-A0AAW9IIQ4-F1
#
_entry.id   AF-A0AAW9IIQ4-F1
#
_cell.length_a   1.000
_cell.length_b   1.000
_cell.length_c   1.000
_cell.angle_alpha   90.00
_cell.angle_beta   90.00
_cell.angle_gamma   90.00
#
_symmetry.space_group_name_H-M   'P 1'
#
loop_
_entity.id
_entity.type
_entity.pdbx_description
1 polymer ?
#
loop_
_entity_poly.entity_id
_entity_poly.type
_entity_poly.pdbx_seq_one_letter_code
_entity_poly.pdbx_strand_id
1 'polypeptide(L)'
;CLLSAVLQTAGFEGWTLILIGGAFLGLVSSILPAVGQKYTLKVTDGDEVAMGHFGSLAYYISAWIGGKVGKPENSTEKMDIPEKWSFLRDTTISTALTMMVFYLVAAIASGSEFVSTLSGGQNMILFALMSAMKFAVGVTIVYAGVRMILGDLLPAFQGIATKVIPDAIPAVDCAVFFTYAPTAVVIGFVASFIGGVIGMLLLGVAGGVLIIPGLVPHFFCGATAGIYGNATGGKRGAVVGAFVNGLLITFIPALLLPV
;
A
#
# COMPACT_ATOMS: atom_id res chain seq x y z
N CYS A 1 14.34 -6.31 11.30
CA CYS A 1 15.53 -5.51 10.93
C CYS A 1 15.43 -4.06 11.39
N LEU A 2 14.39 -3.30 11.04
CA LEU A 2 14.28 -1.91 11.51
C LEU A 2 14.08 -1.82 13.04
N LEU A 3 13.16 -2.61 13.60
CA LEU A 3 12.94 -2.67 15.05
C LEU A 3 14.23 -3.00 15.82
N SER A 4 15.01 -3.96 15.34
CA SER A 4 16.28 -4.32 15.98
C SER A 4 17.30 -3.18 15.91
N ALA A 5 17.38 -2.45 14.79
CA ALA A 5 18.25 -1.29 14.68
C ALA A 5 17.84 -0.17 15.66
N VAL A 6 16.54 0.12 15.78
CA VAL A 6 16.02 1.13 16.72
C VAL A 6 16.30 0.73 18.18
N LEU A 7 16.09 -0.54 18.53
CA LEU A 7 16.40 -1.03 19.88
C LEU A 7 17.91 -0.99 20.17
N GLN A 8 18.76 -1.30 19.19
CA GLN A 8 20.21 -1.14 19.33
C GLN A 8 20.61 0.32 19.57
N THR A 9 20.00 1.28 18.87
CA THR A 9 20.25 2.72 19.15
C THR A 9 19.79 3.14 20.55
N ALA A 10 18.86 2.41 21.15
CA ALA A 10 18.42 2.60 22.54
C ALA A 10 19.27 1.81 23.57
N GLY A 11 20.35 1.13 23.14
CA GLY A 11 21.28 0.42 24.01
C GLY A 11 20.93 -1.05 24.30
N PHE A 12 19.95 -1.64 23.59
CA PHE A 12 19.64 -3.06 23.74
C PHE A 12 20.61 -3.92 22.92
N GLU A 13 21.23 -4.91 23.57
CA GLU A 13 22.21 -5.81 22.96
C GLU A 13 22.00 -7.29 23.35
N GLY A 14 22.59 -8.18 22.56
CA GLY A 14 22.64 -9.62 22.80
C GLY A 14 21.25 -10.22 23.10
N TRP A 15 21.16 -10.97 24.20
CA TRP A 15 19.93 -11.68 24.59
C TRP A 15 18.77 -10.74 24.93
N THR A 16 19.03 -9.56 25.49
CA THR A 16 17.96 -8.61 25.86
C THR A 16 17.24 -8.06 24.63
N LEU A 17 18.00 -7.76 23.57
CA LEU A 17 17.48 -7.34 22.27
C LEU A 17 16.59 -8.43 21.65
N ILE A 18 17.05 -9.68 21.70
CA ILE A 18 16.31 -10.81 21.13
C ILE A 18 14.99 -11.03 21.87
N LEU A 19 15.03 -11.06 23.21
CA LEU A 19 13.85 -11.33 24.02
C LEU A 19 12.83 -10.20 23.92
N ILE A 20 13.25 -8.95 24.12
CA ILE A 20 12.33 -7.80 24.11
C ILE A 20 11.85 -7.50 22.70
N GLY A 21 12.77 -7.45 21.73
CA GLY A 21 12.42 -7.20 20.34
C GLY A 21 11.56 -8.32 19.74
N GLY A 22 11.87 -9.58 20.05
CA GLY A 22 11.08 -10.73 19.62
C GLY A 22 9.69 -10.77 20.25
N ALA A 23 9.59 -10.55 21.56
CA ALA A 23 8.30 -10.50 22.25
C ALA A 23 7.42 -9.34 21.74
N PHE A 24 8.00 -8.14 21.60
CA PHE A 24 7.28 -6.98 21.08
C PHE A 24 6.81 -7.22 19.64
N LEU A 25 7.67 -7.73 18.76
CA LEU A 25 7.33 -8.03 17.38
C LEU A 25 6.21 -9.08 17.30
N GLY A 26 6.30 -10.17 18.07
CA GLY A 26 5.29 -11.22 18.10
C GLY A 26 3.93 -10.72 18.60
N LEU A 27 3.92 -9.85 19.62
CA LEU A 27 2.70 -9.20 20.10
C LEU A 27 2.09 -8.28 19.04
N VAL A 28 2.90 -7.42 18.41
CA VAL A 28 2.41 -6.50 17.36
C VAL A 28 1.88 -7.28 16.16
N SER A 29 2.60 -8.33 15.71
CA SER A 29 2.20 -9.16 14.58
C SER A 29 0.95 -10.01 14.82
N SER A 30 0.56 -10.26 16.07
CA SER A 30 -0.68 -10.98 16.40
C SER A 30 -1.84 -10.05 16.72
N ILE A 31 -1.58 -8.93 17.42
CA ILE A 31 -2.61 -7.97 17.84
C ILE A 31 -3.09 -7.12 16.65
N LEU A 32 -2.19 -6.65 15.79
CA LEU A 32 -2.58 -5.75 14.69
C LEU A 32 -3.62 -6.38 13.75
N PRO A 33 -3.43 -7.61 13.23
CA PRO A 33 -4.45 -8.23 12.39
C PRO A 33 -5.79 -8.37 13.12
N ALA A 34 -5.78 -8.77 14.39
CA ALA A 34 -6.98 -8.93 15.21
C ALA A 34 -7.75 -7.61 15.40
N VAL A 35 -7.06 -6.50 15.68
CA VAL A 35 -7.66 -5.17 15.88
C VAL A 35 -8.42 -4.70 14.64
N GLY A 36 -7.87 -4.95 13.46
CA GLY A 36 -8.47 -4.49 12.20
C GLY A 36 -9.33 -5.52 11.49
N GLN A 37 -9.51 -6.72 12.03
CA GLN A 37 -10.17 -7.82 11.32
C GLN A 37 -11.59 -7.48 10.86
N LYS A 38 -12.32 -6.68 11.63
CA LYS A 38 -13.65 -6.16 11.23
C LYS A 38 -13.64 -5.33 9.94
N TYR A 39 -12.53 -4.68 9.61
CA TYR A 39 -12.35 -3.94 8.36
C TYR A 39 -11.89 -4.90 7.26
N THR A 40 -10.98 -5.82 7.58
CA THR A 40 -10.50 -6.85 6.65
C THR A 40 -11.65 -7.69 6.11
N LEU A 41 -12.56 -8.16 6.96
CA LEU A 41 -13.76 -8.91 6.55
C LEU A 41 -14.67 -8.15 5.59
N LYS A 42 -14.68 -6.80 5.64
CA LYS A 42 -15.42 -5.98 4.66
C LYS A 42 -14.70 -5.85 3.32
N VAL A 43 -13.38 -5.94 3.33
CA VAL A 43 -12.57 -5.91 2.11
C VAL A 43 -12.67 -7.24 1.37
N THR A 44 -12.73 -8.34 2.12
CA THR A 44 -12.66 -9.70 1.58
C THR A 44 -14.01 -10.38 1.43
N ASP A 45 -15.12 -9.64 1.55
CA ASP A 45 -16.47 -10.19 1.52
C ASP A 45 -16.68 -11.40 2.45
N GLY A 46 -15.96 -11.42 3.58
CA GLY A 46 -16.05 -12.47 4.60
C GLY A 46 -15.01 -13.59 4.48
N ASP A 47 -14.07 -13.55 3.52
CA ASP A 47 -13.01 -14.57 3.48
C ASP A 47 -12.18 -14.56 4.76
N GLU A 48 -11.81 -15.77 5.23
CA GLU A 48 -11.07 -16.02 6.48
C GLU A 48 -9.56 -15.75 6.34
N VAL A 49 -9.20 -14.53 5.94
CA VAL A 49 -7.81 -14.02 5.97
C VAL A 49 -7.72 -12.75 6.80
N ALA A 50 -6.55 -12.51 7.38
CA ALA A 50 -6.25 -11.31 8.17
C ALA A 50 -5.13 -10.47 7.51
N MET A 51 -5.08 -9.18 7.83
CA MET A 51 -4.04 -8.29 7.30
C MET A 51 -2.75 -8.41 8.12
N GLY A 52 -1.73 -9.05 7.53
CA GLY A 52 -0.42 -9.30 8.13
C GLY A 52 0.67 -8.35 7.63
N HIS A 53 0.46 -7.03 7.67
CA HIS A 53 1.43 -6.06 7.18
C HIS A 53 1.66 -4.92 8.18
N PHE A 54 2.88 -4.40 8.31
CA PHE A 54 3.19 -3.35 9.32
C PHE A 54 2.54 -1.98 9.03
N GLY A 55 1.99 -1.79 7.83
CA GLY A 55 1.14 -0.63 7.49
C GLY A 55 -0.32 -0.73 8.00
N SER A 56 -0.70 -1.84 8.64
CA SER A 56 -2.09 -2.16 9.02
C SER A 56 -2.84 -1.03 9.71
N LEU A 57 -2.23 -0.34 10.68
CA LEU A 57 -2.89 0.75 11.40
C LEU A 57 -3.32 1.88 10.45
N ALA A 58 -2.47 2.25 9.49
CA ALA A 58 -2.81 3.28 8.51
C ALA A 58 -3.97 2.84 7.60
N TYR A 59 -4.07 1.54 7.30
CA TYR A 59 -5.17 0.97 6.52
C TYR A 59 -6.48 0.99 7.31
N TYR A 60 -6.42 0.69 8.60
CA TYR A 60 -7.60 0.73 9.47
C TYR A 60 -8.07 2.17 9.73
N ILE A 61 -7.13 3.12 9.85
CA ILE A 61 -7.45 4.55 9.86
C ILE A 61 -8.12 4.94 8.54
N SER A 62 -7.60 4.49 7.39
CA SER A 62 -8.22 4.73 6.09
C SER A 62 -9.65 4.19 6.03
N ALA A 63 -9.90 2.97 6.52
CA ALA A 63 -11.24 2.39 6.60
C ALA A 63 -12.16 3.18 7.55
N TRP A 64 -11.65 3.62 8.70
CA TRP A 64 -12.43 4.42 9.64
C TRP A 64 -12.82 5.78 9.05
N ILE A 65 -11.89 6.46 8.37
CA ILE A 65 -12.15 7.72 7.67
C ILE A 65 -13.13 7.48 6.52
N GLY A 66 -12.94 6.39 5.75
CA GLY A 66 -13.83 6.00 4.67
C GLY A 66 -15.28 5.93 5.10
N GLY A 67 -15.55 5.24 6.22
CA GLY A 67 -16.89 5.14 6.81
C GLY A 67 -17.51 6.47 7.26
N LYS A 68 -16.73 7.55 7.37
CA LYS A 68 -17.22 8.89 7.70
C LYS A 68 -17.49 9.78 6.50
N VAL A 69 -16.76 9.59 5.40
CA VAL A 69 -16.77 10.51 4.24
C VAL A 69 -17.59 10.00 3.06
N GLY A 70 -17.97 8.72 3.07
CA GLY A 70 -18.71 8.10 2.00
C GLY A 70 -19.52 6.90 2.45
N LYS A 71 -19.96 6.09 1.49
CA LYS A 71 -20.75 4.89 1.75
C LYS A 71 -20.25 3.72 0.89
N PRO A 72 -20.26 2.47 1.41
CA PRO A 72 -19.74 1.29 0.71
C PRO A 72 -20.41 1.03 -0.64
N GLU A 73 -21.68 1.40 -0.81
CA GLU A 73 -22.44 1.15 -2.04
C GLU A 73 -21.84 1.89 -3.25
N ASN A 74 -21.15 3.00 -3.00
CA ASN A 74 -20.47 3.82 -4.00
C ASN A 74 -19.03 3.33 -4.29
N SER A 75 -18.82 2.01 -4.31
CA SER A 75 -17.51 1.38 -4.53
C SER A 75 -16.85 1.85 -5.83
N THR A 76 -15.51 1.95 -5.82
CA THR A 76 -14.67 2.16 -7.01
C THR A 76 -14.88 1.06 -8.04
N GLU A 77 -15.12 -0.17 -7.60
CA GLU A 77 -15.31 -1.33 -8.49
C GLU A 77 -16.67 -1.30 -9.22
N LYS A 78 -17.59 -0.42 -8.79
CA LYS A 78 -18.89 -0.20 -9.43
C LYS A 78 -18.93 1.10 -10.25
N MET A 79 -17.77 1.67 -10.57
CA MET A 79 -17.68 2.87 -11.39
C MET A 79 -18.17 2.60 -12.81
N ASP A 80 -19.21 3.31 -13.22
CA ASP A 80 -19.63 3.29 -14.61
C ASP A 80 -18.69 4.15 -15.45
N ILE A 81 -17.87 3.49 -16.26
CA ILE A 81 -16.94 4.13 -17.19
C ILE A 81 -17.62 4.17 -18.56
N PRO A 82 -17.79 5.36 -19.18
CA PRO A 82 -18.40 5.47 -20.50
C PRO A 82 -17.73 4.57 -21.53
N GLU A 83 -18.48 4.08 -22.51
CA GLU A 83 -18.00 3.08 -23.50
C GLU A 83 -16.73 3.52 -24.24
N LYS A 84 -16.60 4.82 -24.54
CA LYS A 84 -15.39 5.43 -25.15
C LYS A 84 -14.11 5.23 -24.33
N TRP A 85 -14.25 5.06 -23.01
CA TRP A 85 -13.16 4.87 -22.05
C TRP A 85 -13.16 3.48 -21.45
N SER A 86 -13.89 2.52 -22.04
CA SER A 86 -14.06 1.16 -21.53
C SER A 86 -12.73 0.43 -21.27
N PHE A 87 -11.66 0.76 -22.00
CA PHE A 87 -10.32 0.21 -21.75
C PHE A 87 -9.77 0.56 -20.36
N LEU A 88 -10.23 1.64 -19.71
CA LEU A 88 -9.84 1.98 -18.33
C LEU A 88 -10.42 1.01 -17.28
N ARG A 89 -11.39 0.17 -17.68
CA ARG A 89 -11.88 -0.94 -16.86
C ARG A 89 -10.83 -2.05 -16.75
N ASP A 90 -9.90 -2.14 -17.70
CA ASP A 90 -8.75 -3.02 -17.58
C ASP A 90 -7.73 -2.41 -16.62
N THR A 91 -7.52 -3.07 -15.50
CA THR A 91 -6.68 -2.57 -14.41
C THR A 91 -5.20 -2.54 -14.76
N THR A 92 -4.75 -3.40 -15.69
CA THR A 92 -3.38 -3.39 -16.21
C THR A 92 -3.15 -2.17 -17.08
N ILE A 93 -4.09 -1.87 -17.99
CA ILE A 93 -4.04 -0.67 -18.84
C ILE A 93 -4.14 0.59 -17.99
N SER A 94 -5.09 0.63 -17.04
CA SER A 94 -5.27 1.76 -16.13
C SER A 94 -4.01 2.03 -15.29
N THR A 95 -3.37 0.98 -14.78
CA THR A 95 -2.09 1.08 -14.05
C THR A 95 -0.98 1.60 -14.96
N ALA A 96 -0.85 1.07 -16.18
CA ALA A 96 0.16 1.51 -17.14
C ALA A 96 0.02 2.99 -17.48
N LEU A 97 -1.20 3.45 -17.79
CA LEU A 97 -1.47 4.84 -18.12
C LEU A 97 -1.21 5.77 -16.95
N THR A 98 -1.63 5.37 -15.75
CA THR A 98 -1.33 6.12 -14.52
C THR A 98 0.18 6.26 -14.37
N MET A 99 0.94 5.17 -14.53
CA MET A 99 2.40 5.19 -14.40
C MET A 99 3.11 5.96 -15.49
N MET A 100 2.57 5.99 -16.71
CA MET A 100 3.11 6.83 -17.77
C MET A 100 3.10 8.29 -17.34
N VAL A 101 2.03 8.76 -16.70
CA VAL A 101 1.97 10.14 -16.18
C VAL A 101 3.06 10.38 -15.12
N PHE A 102 3.19 9.50 -14.12
CA PHE A 102 4.21 9.65 -13.07
C PHE A 102 5.63 9.65 -13.62
N TYR A 103 5.98 8.66 -14.46
CA TYR A 103 7.32 8.56 -15.01
C TYR A 103 7.64 9.68 -16.00
N LEU A 104 6.67 10.15 -16.79
CA LEU A 104 6.88 11.30 -17.69
C LEU A 104 7.12 12.58 -16.89
N VAL A 105 6.29 12.86 -15.88
CA VAL A 105 6.48 14.02 -15.01
C VAL A 105 7.84 13.96 -14.32
N ALA A 106 8.21 12.81 -13.76
CA ALA A 106 9.51 12.63 -13.12
C ALA A 106 10.69 12.80 -14.10
N ALA A 107 10.60 12.21 -15.29
CA ALA A 107 11.66 12.32 -16.30
C ALA A 107 11.83 13.76 -16.81
N ILE A 108 10.72 14.46 -17.08
CA ILE A 108 10.76 15.86 -17.51
C ILE A 108 11.31 16.75 -16.39
N ALA A 109 10.85 16.57 -15.16
CA ALA A 109 11.32 17.36 -14.01
C ALA A 109 12.81 17.13 -13.70
N SER A 110 13.32 15.92 -13.94
CA SER A 110 14.74 15.58 -13.73
C SER A 110 15.65 16.09 -14.86
N GLY A 111 15.10 16.36 -16.05
CA GLY A 111 15.84 16.80 -17.22
C GLY A 111 16.52 15.66 -18.00
N SER A 112 16.74 15.90 -19.30
CA SER A 112 17.28 14.89 -20.22
C SER A 112 18.71 14.47 -19.89
N GLU A 113 19.52 15.37 -19.35
CA GLU A 113 20.90 15.08 -18.95
C GLU A 113 20.94 14.05 -17.83
N PHE A 114 20.18 14.26 -16.76
CA PHE A 114 20.10 13.28 -15.66
C PHE A 114 19.51 11.95 -16.14
N VAL A 115 18.41 11.98 -16.90
CA VAL A 115 17.78 10.75 -17.39
C VAL A 115 18.73 9.96 -18.30
N SER A 116 19.60 10.63 -19.07
CA SER A 116 20.58 9.94 -19.93
C SER A 116 21.55 9.03 -19.16
N THR A 117 21.84 9.37 -17.90
CA THR A 117 22.68 8.55 -17.00
C THR A 117 21.99 7.25 -16.58
N LEU A 118 20.66 7.21 -16.64
CA LEU A 118 19.83 6.06 -16.25
C LEU A 118 19.29 5.28 -17.46
N SER A 119 19.10 5.97 -18.59
CA SER A 119 18.40 5.42 -19.76
C SER A 119 19.26 4.53 -20.65
N GLY A 120 20.57 4.47 -20.40
CA GLY A 120 21.51 3.69 -21.22
C GLY A 120 21.54 4.17 -22.68
N GLY A 121 21.38 5.48 -22.90
CA GLY A 121 21.33 6.09 -24.24
C GLY A 121 19.95 6.09 -24.90
N GLN A 122 18.90 5.58 -24.25
CA GLN A 122 17.53 5.72 -24.74
C GLN A 122 17.01 7.15 -24.61
N ASN A 123 16.14 7.55 -25.54
CA ASN A 123 15.43 8.82 -25.45
C ASN A 123 14.63 8.91 -24.13
N MET A 124 14.66 10.06 -23.48
CA MET A 124 14.01 10.31 -22.18
C MET A 124 12.53 9.92 -22.15
N ILE A 125 11.76 10.28 -23.18
CA ILE A 125 10.32 9.97 -23.26
C ILE A 125 10.12 8.47 -23.39
N LEU A 126 10.86 7.82 -24.30
CA LEU A 126 10.79 6.37 -24.48
C LEU A 126 11.18 5.62 -23.20
N PHE A 127 12.23 6.07 -22.51
CA PHE A 127 12.63 5.50 -21.23
C PHE A 127 11.52 5.59 -20.17
N ALA A 128 10.86 6.74 -20.06
CA ALA A 128 9.75 6.94 -19.14
C ALA A 128 8.55 6.03 -19.48
N LEU A 129 8.17 5.95 -20.76
CA LEU A 129 7.08 5.08 -21.22
C LEU A 129 7.38 3.60 -20.97
N MET A 130 8.60 3.16 -21.29
CA MET A 130 9.04 1.78 -21.03
C MET A 130 9.08 1.45 -19.54
N SER A 131 9.50 2.40 -18.70
CA SER A 131 9.52 2.24 -17.24
C SER A 131 8.11 2.09 -16.67
N ALA A 132 7.16 2.89 -17.15
CA ALA A 132 5.75 2.78 -16.79
C ALA A 132 5.14 1.43 -17.20
N MET A 133 5.42 0.96 -18.42
CA MET A 133 4.95 -0.36 -18.87
C MET A 133 5.57 -1.50 -18.05
N LYS A 134 6.86 -1.44 -17.73
CA LYS A 134 7.52 -2.41 -16.85
C LYS A 134 6.87 -2.47 -15.47
N PHE A 135 6.46 -1.32 -14.92
CA PHE A 135 5.73 -1.27 -13.66
C PHE A 135 4.39 -2.01 -13.76
N ALA A 136 3.59 -1.73 -14.79
CA ALA A 136 2.30 -2.40 -14.99
C ALA A 136 2.44 -3.92 -15.21
N VAL A 137 3.48 -4.34 -15.94
CA VAL A 137 3.85 -5.76 -16.08
C VAL A 137 4.20 -6.36 -14.72
N GLY A 138 5.00 -5.66 -13.91
CA GLY A 138 5.34 -6.09 -12.55
C GLY A 138 4.10 -6.28 -11.67
N VAL A 139 3.16 -5.32 -11.69
CA VAL A 139 1.88 -5.44 -10.95
C VAL A 139 1.05 -6.62 -11.45
N THR A 140 1.00 -6.85 -12.76
CA THR A 140 0.30 -8.01 -13.35
C THR A 140 0.90 -9.33 -12.87
N ILE A 141 2.22 -9.43 -12.82
CA ILE A 141 2.94 -10.60 -12.28
C ILE A 141 2.59 -10.80 -10.80
N VAL A 142 2.56 -9.72 -10.01
CA VAL A 142 2.16 -9.78 -8.60
C VAL A 142 0.74 -10.33 -8.46
N TYR A 143 -0.23 -9.85 -9.25
CA TYR A 143 -1.61 -10.35 -9.19
C TYR A 143 -1.71 -11.83 -9.56
N ALA A 144 -0.98 -12.26 -10.59
CA ALA A 144 -0.93 -13.66 -10.99
C ALA A 144 -0.33 -14.55 -9.89
N GLY A 145 0.79 -14.13 -9.29
CA GLY A 145 1.46 -14.86 -8.21
C GLY A 145 0.63 -14.93 -6.93
N VAL A 146 0.00 -13.82 -6.53
CA VAL A 146 -0.87 -13.76 -5.34
C VAL A 146 -2.03 -14.74 -5.47
N ARG A 147 -2.74 -14.74 -6.61
CA ARG A 147 -3.88 -15.66 -6.82
C ARG A 147 -3.46 -17.12 -6.76
N MET A 148 -2.30 -17.43 -7.32
CA MET A 148 -1.73 -18.78 -7.28
C MET A 148 -1.43 -19.21 -5.84
N ILE A 149 -0.71 -18.39 -5.07
CA ILE A 149 -0.32 -18.72 -3.69
C ILE A 149 -1.53 -18.84 -2.77
N LEU A 150 -2.55 -17.98 -2.92
CA LEU A 150 -3.76 -18.08 -2.09
C LEU A 150 -4.48 -19.43 -2.27
N GLY A 151 -4.50 -19.96 -3.49
CA GLY A 151 -5.13 -21.24 -3.80
C GLY A 151 -4.55 -22.41 -3.01
N ASP A 152 -3.25 -22.37 -2.72
CA ASP A 152 -2.56 -23.41 -1.96
C ASP A 152 -2.44 -23.07 -0.46
N LEU A 153 -2.30 -21.78 -0.14
CA LEU A 153 -2.10 -21.29 1.23
C LEU A 153 -3.35 -21.51 2.08
N LEU A 154 -4.54 -21.21 1.58
CA LEU A 154 -5.77 -21.34 2.36
C LEU A 154 -6.06 -22.80 2.77
N PRO A 155 -6.02 -23.80 1.86
CA PRO A 155 -6.16 -25.21 2.25
C PRO A 155 -5.07 -25.68 3.22
N ALA A 156 -3.82 -25.23 3.04
CA ALA A 156 -2.73 -25.58 3.95
C ALA A 156 -2.97 -25.05 5.37
N PHE A 157 -3.46 -23.81 5.49
CA PHE A 157 -3.77 -23.21 6.79
C PHE A 157 -4.98 -23.84 7.48
N GLN A 158 -5.97 -24.35 6.75
CA GLN A 158 -7.07 -25.13 7.35
C GLN A 158 -6.54 -26.36 8.11
N GLY A 159 -5.48 -27.01 7.62
CA GLY A 159 -4.83 -28.12 8.34
C GLY A 159 -4.20 -27.68 9.67
N ILE A 160 -3.60 -26.49 9.71
CA ILE A 160 -3.04 -25.91 10.95
C ILE A 160 -4.17 -25.48 11.89
N ALA A 161 -5.19 -24.82 11.35
CA ALA A 161 -6.35 -24.34 12.11
C ALA A 161 -7.16 -25.47 12.75
N THR A 162 -7.19 -26.65 12.14
CA THR A 162 -7.92 -27.81 12.68
C THR A 162 -7.11 -28.66 13.66
N LYS A 163 -5.77 -28.66 13.57
CA LYS A 163 -4.92 -29.59 14.35
C LYS A 163 -3.97 -28.94 15.35
N VAL A 164 -3.49 -27.73 15.10
CA VAL A 164 -2.39 -27.11 15.87
C VAL A 164 -2.90 -25.92 16.66
N ILE A 165 -3.61 -25.00 16.00
CA ILE A 165 -4.16 -23.80 16.62
C ILE A 165 -5.63 -23.68 16.20
N PRO A 166 -6.57 -24.20 17.01
CA PRO A 166 -8.00 -24.10 16.76
C PRO A 166 -8.41 -22.66 16.38
N ASP A 167 -9.20 -22.53 15.31
CA ASP A 167 -9.77 -21.27 14.84
C ASP A 167 -8.74 -20.21 14.39
N ALA A 168 -7.50 -20.63 14.09
CA ALA A 168 -6.46 -19.72 13.60
C ALA A 168 -6.80 -19.15 12.21
N ILE A 169 -6.73 -17.84 12.09
CA ILE A 169 -6.90 -17.11 10.82
C ILE A 169 -5.52 -16.73 10.27
N PRO A 170 -5.17 -17.10 9.03
CA PRO A 170 -3.90 -16.72 8.42
C PRO A 170 -3.83 -15.21 8.16
N ALA A 171 -2.81 -14.56 8.70
CA ALA A 171 -2.48 -13.18 8.36
C ALA A 171 -1.54 -13.15 7.14
N VAL A 172 -1.94 -12.43 6.09
CA VAL A 172 -1.26 -12.43 4.78
C VAL A 172 -0.83 -11.02 4.36
N ASP A 173 0.09 -10.95 3.41
CA ASP A 173 0.65 -9.69 2.94
C ASP A 173 -0.40 -8.75 2.32
N CYS A 174 -0.14 -7.45 2.37
CA CYS A 174 -1.02 -6.42 1.82
C CYS A 174 -1.31 -6.57 0.32
N ALA A 175 -0.38 -7.13 -0.46
CA ALA A 175 -0.55 -7.36 -1.90
C ALA A 175 -1.63 -8.39 -2.20
N VAL A 176 -1.95 -9.28 -1.25
CA VAL A 176 -3.07 -10.22 -1.35
C VAL A 176 -4.39 -9.49 -1.55
N PHE A 177 -4.52 -8.32 -0.91
CA PHE A 177 -5.75 -7.54 -0.95
C PHE A 177 -5.95 -6.79 -2.27
N PHE A 178 -4.92 -6.72 -3.13
CA PHE A 178 -5.01 -6.02 -4.42
C PHE A 178 -5.96 -6.69 -5.39
N THR A 179 -6.18 -8.00 -5.24
CA THR A 179 -7.10 -8.74 -6.10
C THR A 179 -8.57 -8.53 -5.76
N TYR A 180 -8.88 -7.98 -4.57
CA TYR A 180 -10.26 -7.74 -4.12
C TYR A 180 -10.84 -6.43 -4.64
N ALA A 181 -10.03 -5.37 -4.74
CA ALA A 181 -10.47 -4.10 -5.32
C ALA A 181 -9.35 -3.45 -6.18
N PRO A 182 -9.10 -3.99 -7.38
CA PRO A 182 -8.04 -3.51 -8.27
C PRO A 182 -8.20 -2.05 -8.71
N THR A 183 -9.43 -1.53 -8.84
CA THR A 183 -9.63 -0.11 -9.16
C THR A 183 -9.25 0.78 -7.98
N ALA A 184 -9.58 0.35 -6.76
CA ALA A 184 -9.18 1.04 -5.54
C ALA A 184 -7.66 1.08 -5.33
N VAL A 185 -6.92 0.08 -5.82
CA VAL A 185 -5.43 0.05 -5.78
C VAL A 185 -4.86 1.28 -6.48
N VAL A 186 -5.29 1.53 -7.72
CA VAL A 186 -4.76 2.64 -8.53
C VAL A 186 -5.16 3.99 -7.91
N ILE A 187 -6.43 4.15 -7.54
CA ILE A 187 -6.94 5.38 -6.92
C ILE A 187 -6.22 5.65 -5.58
N GLY A 188 -6.07 4.62 -4.75
CA GLY A 188 -5.42 4.70 -3.45
C GLY A 188 -3.96 5.09 -3.58
N PHE A 189 -3.23 4.49 -4.52
CA PHE A 189 -1.86 4.86 -4.80
C PHE A 189 -1.74 6.34 -5.19
N VAL A 190 -2.52 6.81 -6.17
CA VAL A 190 -2.48 8.20 -6.63
C VAL A 190 -2.77 9.16 -5.48
N ALA A 191 -3.84 8.92 -4.73
CA ALA A 191 -4.23 9.77 -3.60
C ALA A 191 -3.19 9.78 -2.47
N SER A 192 -2.63 8.61 -2.14
CA SER A 192 -1.55 8.49 -1.16
C SER A 192 -0.30 9.22 -1.60
N PHE A 193 0.11 9.10 -2.86
CA PHE A 193 1.29 9.79 -3.37
C PHE A 193 1.10 11.31 -3.36
N ILE A 194 -0.07 11.81 -3.76
CA ILE A 194 -0.42 13.24 -3.64
C ILE A 194 -0.34 13.67 -2.17
N GLY A 195 -0.88 12.86 -1.25
CA GLY A 195 -0.76 13.10 0.19
C GLY A 195 0.70 13.19 0.65
N GLY A 196 1.57 12.29 0.16
CA GLY A 196 2.99 12.32 0.46
C GLY A 196 3.70 13.57 -0.07
N VAL A 197 3.41 13.98 -1.31
CA VAL A 197 3.97 15.20 -1.91
C VAL A 197 3.54 16.43 -1.12
N ILE A 198 2.25 16.54 -0.77
CA ILE A 198 1.75 17.64 0.05
C ILE A 198 2.40 17.62 1.43
N GLY A 199 2.49 16.45 2.07
CA GLY A 199 3.16 16.31 3.36
C GLY A 199 4.62 16.74 3.32
N MET A 200 5.36 16.36 2.27
CA MET A 200 6.75 16.78 2.06
C MET A 200 6.87 18.30 1.94
N LEU A 201 6.01 18.94 1.14
CA LEU A 201 6.02 20.39 0.99
C LEU A 201 5.69 21.11 2.30
N LEU A 202 4.71 20.60 3.07
CA LEU A 202 4.36 21.14 4.38
C LEU A 202 5.52 21.04 5.38
N LEU A 203 6.22 19.90 5.41
CA LEU A 203 7.43 19.73 6.22
C LEU A 203 8.53 20.71 5.80
N GLY A 204 8.71 20.93 4.49
CA GLY A 204 9.67 21.89 3.97
C GLY A 204 9.38 23.33 4.38
N VAL A 205 8.12 23.77 4.28
CA VAL A 205 7.70 25.11 4.73
C VAL A 205 7.85 25.27 6.25
N ALA A 206 7.58 24.21 7.01
CA ALA A 206 7.75 24.20 8.46
C ALA A 206 9.22 24.14 8.91
N GLY A 207 10.18 23.99 7.98
CA GLY A 207 11.61 23.83 8.30
C GLY A 207 11.94 22.48 8.95
N GLY A 208 11.08 21.48 8.79
CA GLY A 208 11.27 20.13 9.33
C GLY A 208 12.09 19.22 8.41
N VAL A 209 12.27 17.96 8.85
CA VAL A 209 12.94 16.93 8.05
C VAL A 209 12.07 16.57 6.84
N LEU A 210 12.64 16.69 5.64
CA LEU A 210 11.96 16.35 4.40
C LEU A 210 11.92 14.83 4.18
N ILE A 211 10.72 14.27 4.17
CA ILE A 211 10.50 12.87 3.76
C ILE A 211 10.08 12.86 2.29
N ILE A 212 10.95 12.35 1.44
CA ILE A 212 10.72 12.26 -0.01
C ILE A 212 9.75 11.11 -0.30
N PRO A 213 8.62 11.35 -0.99
CA PRO A 213 7.64 10.32 -1.34
C PRO A 213 8.23 9.22 -2.22
N GLY A 214 8.37 8.01 -1.67
CA GLY A 214 8.80 6.84 -2.42
C GLY A 214 7.64 6.15 -3.14
N LEU A 215 7.85 5.76 -4.40
CA LEU A 215 6.81 5.06 -5.19
C LEU A 215 6.39 3.73 -4.55
N VAL A 216 7.33 2.97 -3.98
CA VAL A 216 7.04 1.66 -3.38
C VAL A 216 6.14 1.79 -2.13
N PRO A 217 6.48 2.60 -1.10
CA PRO A 217 5.57 2.80 0.03
C PRO A 217 4.20 3.34 -0.37
N HIS A 218 4.14 4.33 -1.27
CA HIS A 218 2.86 4.89 -1.70
C HIS A 218 2.05 3.93 -2.56
N PHE A 219 2.70 3.10 -3.38
CA PHE A 219 2.01 2.05 -4.12
C PHE A 219 1.47 1.00 -3.17
N PHE A 220 2.30 0.33 -2.38
CA PHE A 220 1.83 -0.77 -1.53
C PHE A 220 0.91 -0.27 -0.42
N CYS A 221 1.39 0.63 0.44
CA CYS A 221 0.61 1.12 1.57
C CYS A 221 -0.57 1.99 1.11
N GLY A 222 -0.39 2.83 0.10
CA GLY A 222 -1.45 3.67 -0.43
C GLY A 222 -2.54 2.90 -1.16
N ALA A 223 -2.18 1.88 -1.96
CA ALA A 223 -3.16 0.99 -2.57
C ALA A 223 -3.97 0.24 -1.51
N THR A 224 -3.32 -0.36 -0.52
CA THR A 224 -4.03 -1.06 0.55
C THR A 224 -4.91 -0.11 1.35
N ALA A 225 -4.43 1.10 1.67
CA ALA A 225 -5.27 2.12 2.29
C ALA A 225 -6.48 2.47 1.41
N GLY A 226 -6.30 2.60 0.10
CA GLY A 226 -7.38 2.83 -0.86
C GLY A 226 -8.44 1.74 -0.85
N ILE A 227 -8.01 0.48 -0.82
CA ILE A 227 -8.91 -0.69 -0.73
C ILE A 227 -9.73 -0.66 0.57
N TYR A 228 -9.07 -0.43 1.70
CA TYR A 228 -9.72 -0.38 3.02
C TYR A 228 -10.68 0.81 3.14
N GLY A 229 -10.29 1.96 2.60
CA GLY A 229 -11.15 3.14 2.48
C GLY A 229 -12.34 2.89 1.54
N ASN A 230 -12.13 2.17 0.44
CA ASN A 230 -13.19 1.81 -0.51
C ASN A 230 -14.24 0.88 0.12
N ALA A 231 -13.80 -0.15 0.85
CA ALA A 231 -14.70 -1.12 1.49
C ALA A 231 -15.66 -0.48 2.52
N THR A 232 -15.34 0.71 3.02
CA THR A 232 -16.12 1.40 4.04
C THR A 232 -16.78 2.69 3.55
N GLY A 233 -16.18 3.38 2.58
CA GLY A 233 -16.61 4.69 2.10
C GLY A 233 -16.76 4.82 0.59
N GLY A 234 -16.58 3.73 -0.16
CA GLY A 234 -16.58 3.74 -1.62
C GLY A 234 -15.49 4.65 -2.20
N LYS A 235 -15.74 5.23 -3.37
CA LYS A 235 -14.85 6.17 -4.07
C LYS A 235 -14.26 7.26 -3.18
N ARG A 236 -15.09 7.90 -2.35
CA ARG A 236 -14.64 8.98 -1.45
C ARG A 236 -13.73 8.44 -0.35
N GLY A 237 -14.08 7.28 0.19
CA GLY A 237 -13.23 6.62 1.19
C GLY A 237 -11.89 6.20 0.61
N ALA A 238 -11.86 5.66 -0.61
CA ALA A 238 -10.63 5.30 -1.30
C ALA A 238 -9.68 6.50 -1.46
N VAL A 239 -10.20 7.66 -1.89
CA VAL A 239 -9.40 8.87 -2.08
C VAL A 239 -8.97 9.48 -0.75
N VAL A 240 -9.90 9.81 0.13
CA VAL A 240 -9.59 10.54 1.37
C VAL A 240 -8.80 9.67 2.34
N GLY A 241 -9.17 8.40 2.48
CA GLY A 241 -8.48 7.47 3.36
C GLY A 241 -7.04 7.21 2.92
N ALA A 242 -6.80 6.98 1.62
CA ALA A 242 -5.45 6.81 1.10
C ALA A 242 -4.63 8.10 1.13
N PHE A 243 -5.25 9.26 0.90
CA PHE A 243 -4.59 10.56 1.07
C PHE A 243 -4.09 10.74 2.51
N VAL A 244 -4.91 10.42 3.50
CA VAL A 244 -4.49 10.46 4.92
C VAL A 244 -3.38 9.45 5.20
N ASN A 245 -3.45 8.24 4.64
CA ASN A 245 -2.31 7.31 4.70
C ASN A 245 -1.03 7.95 4.14
N GLY A 246 -1.12 8.65 3.00
CA GLY A 246 -0.01 9.38 2.40
C GLY A 246 0.61 10.40 3.36
N LEU A 247 -0.22 11.17 4.06
CA LEU A 247 0.26 12.09 5.10
C LEU A 247 0.88 11.33 6.28
N LEU A 248 0.27 10.25 6.76
CA LEU A 248 0.77 9.48 7.90
C LEU A 248 2.16 8.90 7.62
N ILE A 249 2.39 8.32 6.43
CA ILE A 249 3.69 7.76 6.06
C ILE A 249 4.74 8.83 5.73
N THR A 250 4.36 10.11 5.72
CA THR A 250 5.27 11.26 5.61
C THR A 250 5.58 11.87 6.98
N PHE A 251 4.55 12.19 7.77
CA PHE A 251 4.73 12.86 9.06
C PHE A 251 5.24 11.91 10.17
N ILE A 252 4.79 10.66 10.22
CA ILE A 252 5.20 9.75 11.30
C ILE A 252 6.71 9.49 11.22
N PRO A 253 7.31 9.13 10.07
CA PRO A 253 8.76 8.98 10.00
C PRO A 253 9.50 10.27 10.36
N ALA A 254 9.03 11.44 9.89
CA ALA A 254 9.65 12.72 10.23
C ALA A 254 9.68 12.98 11.75
N LEU A 255 8.65 12.58 12.48
CA LEU A 255 8.57 12.72 13.95
C LEU A 255 9.42 11.69 14.70
N LEU A 256 9.71 10.55 14.09
CA LEU A 256 10.47 9.45 14.69
C LEU A 256 11.97 9.51 14.37
N LEU A 257 12.38 10.35 13.42
CA LEU A 257 13.79 10.59 13.15
C LEU A 257 14.40 11.35 14.34
N PRO A 258 15.54 10.90 14.87
CA PRO A 258 16.25 11.65 15.90
C PRO A 258 16.69 12.99 15.30
N VAL A 259 16.27 14.08 15.94
CA VAL A 259 16.74 15.45 15.64
C VAL A 259 17.91 15.78 16.56
#